data_AF-A0A3C1C7S3-F1
#
_entry.id   AF-A0A3C1C7S3-F1
#
_cell.length_a   1.000
_cell.length_b   1.000
_cell.length_c   1.000
_cell.angle_alpha   90.00
_cell.angle_beta   90.00
_cell.angle_gamma   90.00
#
_symmetry.space_group_name_H-M   'P 1'
#
loop_
_entity.id
_entity.type
_entity.pdbx_description
1 polymer ?
#
loop_
_entity_poly.entity_id
_entity_poly.type
_entity_poly.pdbx_seq_one_letter_code
_entity_poly.pdbx_strand_id
1 'polypeptide(L)'
;MRKPFEISTGAWWVIADGRTIAVPSFHESWLASHPGIAGGALHTIDFVEKSGWLSVTLYSEGLIEVISRDILDNRQREALKQLLEINRSLIRKMVLFVPSIDGCFTAEDSTLDDWEQLSKQIEAFAAKEIKKDLSEESIELDSNQP
;
A
#
# COMPACT_ATOMS: atom_id res chain seq x y z
N MET A 1 4.84 16.16 19.38
CA MET A 1 4.60 15.86 17.96
C MET A 1 5.13 14.47 17.70
N ARG A 2 4.38 13.60 17.01
CA ARG A 2 4.88 12.28 16.60
C ARG A 2 6.00 12.44 15.57
N LYS A 3 6.90 11.48 15.51
CA LYS A 3 7.93 11.43 14.47
C LYS A 3 7.27 11.18 13.10
N PRO A 4 7.87 11.64 11.99
CA PRO A 4 7.41 11.25 10.67
C PRO A 4 7.27 9.73 10.57
N PHE A 5 6.21 9.27 9.91
CA PHE A 5 5.84 7.86 9.71
C PHE A 5 5.50 7.06 10.99
N GLU A 6 5.58 7.65 12.18
CA GLU A 6 5.26 6.96 13.43
C GLU A 6 3.75 6.68 13.53
N ILE A 7 3.41 5.42 13.80
CA ILE A 7 2.05 4.93 14.03
C ILE A 7 1.99 4.10 15.31
N SER A 8 0.77 3.75 15.72
CA SER A 8 0.51 2.75 16.76
C SER A 8 -0.58 1.80 16.29
N THR A 9 -0.96 0.81 17.12
CA THR A 9 -2.11 -0.06 16.82
C THR A 9 -3.34 0.77 16.42
N GLY A 10 -4.02 0.35 15.35
CA GLY A 10 -5.15 1.05 14.75
C GLY A 10 -4.94 1.40 13.28
N ALA A 11 -5.89 2.16 12.74
CA ALA A 11 -5.93 2.60 11.35
C ALA A 11 -5.32 4.00 11.17
N TRP A 12 -4.67 4.20 10.03
CA TRP A 12 -3.91 5.39 9.70
C TRP A 12 -3.96 5.72 8.22
N TRP A 13 -3.87 7.01 7.93
CA TRP A 13 -3.40 7.50 6.64
C TRP A 13 -1.94 7.91 6.75
N VAL A 14 -1.13 7.53 5.77
CA VAL A 14 0.27 7.93 5.69
C VAL A 14 0.51 8.66 4.38
N ILE A 15 1.00 9.89 4.48
CA ILE A 15 1.33 10.75 3.35
C ILE A 15 2.82 10.54 3.03
N ALA A 16 3.19 10.63 1.75
CA ALA A 16 4.57 10.42 1.32
C ALA A 16 5.61 11.37 1.93
N ASP A 17 5.17 12.49 2.52
CA ASP A 17 6.03 13.42 3.27
C ASP A 17 6.23 13.06 4.75
N GLY A 18 5.67 11.92 5.19
CA GLY A 18 5.82 11.39 6.54
C GLY A 18 4.74 11.83 7.53
N ARG A 19 3.78 12.67 7.13
CA ARG A 19 2.63 12.95 7.98
C ARG A 19 1.76 11.70 8.15
N THR A 20 1.37 11.43 9.40
CA THR A 20 0.45 10.34 9.76
C THR A 20 -0.83 10.91 10.36
N ILE A 21 -1.97 10.39 9.94
CA ILE A 21 -3.30 10.79 10.44
C ILE A 21 -3.96 9.57 11.06
N ALA A 22 -4.22 9.61 12.36
CA ALA A 22 -4.92 8.55 13.06
C ALA A 22 -6.40 8.50 12.64
N VAL A 23 -6.91 7.30 12.39
CA VAL A 23 -8.31 7.04 12.04
C VAL A 23 -9.01 6.46 13.29
N PRO A 24 -9.92 7.21 13.93
CA PRO A 24 -10.53 6.80 15.22
C PRO A 24 -11.47 5.59 15.14
N SER A 25 -11.89 5.20 13.93
CA SER A 25 -12.82 4.08 13.72
C SER A 25 -12.43 3.36 12.42
N PHE A 26 -13.13 3.63 11.33
CA PHE A 26 -12.85 3.03 10.03
C PHE A 26 -12.47 4.11 9.02
N HIS A 27 -11.64 3.77 8.04
CA HIS A 27 -11.22 4.69 6.98
C HIS A 27 -12.43 5.33 6.28
N GLU A 28 -13.49 4.56 5.99
CA GLU A 28 -14.72 5.07 5.37
C GLU A 28 -15.46 6.09 6.24
N SER A 29 -15.58 5.83 7.55
CA SER A 29 -16.18 6.80 8.49
C SER A 29 -15.37 8.09 8.55
N TRP A 30 -14.03 7.98 8.46
CA TRP A 30 -13.16 9.14 8.39
C TRP A 30 -13.35 9.92 7.09
N LEU A 31 -13.45 9.24 5.93
CA LEU A 31 -13.70 9.88 4.64
C LEU A 31 -15.01 10.67 4.65
N ALA A 32 -16.09 10.07 5.15
CA ALA A 32 -17.39 10.74 5.29
C ALA A 32 -17.33 11.99 6.20
N SER A 33 -16.46 11.98 7.20
CA SER A 33 -16.28 13.10 8.15
C SER A 33 -15.33 14.18 7.62
N HIS A 34 -14.56 13.91 6.57
CA HIS A 34 -13.54 14.82 6.02
C HIS A 34 -13.73 15.04 4.49
N PRO A 35 -14.91 15.48 4.02
CA PRO A 35 -15.24 15.52 2.59
C PRO A 35 -14.30 16.43 1.77
N GLY A 36 -13.79 17.51 2.37
CA GLY A 36 -12.84 18.42 1.72
C GLY A 36 -11.48 17.80 1.44
N ILE A 37 -11.08 16.76 2.20
CA ILE A 37 -9.85 16.00 1.97
C ILE A 37 -10.14 14.77 1.12
N ALA A 38 -11.26 14.09 1.39
CA ALA A 38 -11.64 12.85 0.71
C ALA A 38 -11.80 13.02 -0.82
N GLY A 39 -12.01 14.25 -1.32
CA GLY A 39 -12.11 14.50 -2.76
C GLY A 39 -13.25 13.73 -3.42
N GLY A 40 -14.35 13.53 -2.68
CA GLY A 40 -15.48 12.71 -3.11
C GLY A 40 -15.27 11.20 -3.05
N ALA A 41 -14.15 10.71 -2.48
CA ALA A 41 -13.95 9.29 -2.27
C ALA A 41 -14.88 8.74 -1.19
N LEU A 42 -15.56 7.64 -1.51
CA LEU A 42 -16.49 6.95 -0.61
C LEU A 42 -15.86 5.73 0.07
N HIS A 43 -14.82 5.16 -0.54
CA HIS A 43 -14.15 3.95 -0.10
C HIS A 43 -12.63 4.15 -0.04
N THR A 44 -11.96 3.34 0.78
CA THR A 44 -10.51 3.41 1.00
C THR A 44 -9.71 3.31 -0.29
N ILE A 45 -10.06 2.36 -1.16
CA ILE A 45 -9.35 2.14 -2.44
C ILE A 45 -9.43 3.38 -3.32
N ASP A 46 -10.63 3.90 -3.55
CA ASP A 46 -10.86 5.12 -4.34
C ASP A 46 -10.07 6.32 -3.77
N PHE A 47 -10.04 6.45 -2.44
CA PHE A 47 -9.24 7.51 -1.81
C PHE A 47 -7.74 7.33 -2.03
N VAL A 48 -7.21 6.11 -1.88
CA VAL A 48 -5.80 5.79 -2.13
C VAL A 48 -5.43 6.09 -3.59
N GLU A 49 -6.28 5.69 -4.55
CA GLU A 49 -6.07 5.95 -5.98
C GLU A 49 -6.02 7.45 -6.30
N LYS A 50 -6.97 8.22 -5.75
CA LYS A 50 -7.03 9.68 -5.97
C LYS A 50 -5.91 10.44 -5.28
N SER A 51 -5.61 10.11 -4.02
CA SER A 51 -4.69 10.88 -3.18
C SER A 51 -3.22 10.45 -3.30
N GLY A 52 -2.97 9.18 -3.62
CA GLY A 52 -1.65 8.55 -3.51
C GLY A 52 -1.16 8.39 -2.06
N TRP A 53 -2.07 8.52 -1.07
CA TRP A 53 -1.75 8.24 0.33
C TRP A 53 -1.78 6.73 0.58
N LEU A 54 -1.00 6.26 1.54
CA LEU A 54 -1.10 4.87 1.98
C LEU A 54 -2.24 4.74 3.00
N SER A 55 -3.09 3.74 2.81
CA SER A 55 -3.94 3.24 3.89
C SER A 55 -3.14 2.24 4.71
N VAL A 56 -3.09 2.42 6.03
CA VAL A 56 -2.32 1.55 6.91
C VAL A 56 -3.15 1.12 8.10
N THR A 57 -3.13 -0.17 8.42
CA THR A 57 -3.72 -0.71 9.65
C THR A 57 -2.68 -1.56 10.37
N LEU A 58 -2.35 -1.21 11.61
CA LEU A 58 -1.49 -2.02 12.47
C LEU A 58 -2.36 -2.72 13.51
N TYR A 59 -2.39 -4.04 13.47
CA TYR A 59 -3.12 -4.88 14.42
C TYR A 59 -2.26 -5.19 15.65
N SER A 60 -2.89 -5.56 16.76
CA SER A 60 -2.23 -5.80 18.06
C SER A 60 -1.18 -6.92 18.06
N GLU A 61 -1.24 -7.84 17.09
CA GLU A 61 -0.30 -8.96 16.95
C GLU A 61 0.89 -8.63 16.04
N GLY A 62 1.01 -7.37 15.61
CA GLY A 62 2.09 -6.91 14.73
C GLY A 62 1.88 -7.21 13.25
N LEU A 63 0.68 -7.63 12.85
CA LEU A 63 0.28 -7.59 11.45
C LEU A 63 0.11 -6.13 11.03
N ILE A 64 0.80 -5.71 9.98
CA ILE A 64 0.55 -4.45 9.28
C ILE A 64 -0.10 -4.75 7.93
N GLU A 65 -1.21 -4.10 7.64
CA GLU A 65 -1.85 -4.09 6.32
C GLU A 65 -1.62 -2.71 5.70
N VAL A 66 -1.14 -2.70 4.46
CA VAL A 66 -0.89 -1.47 3.70
C VAL A 66 -1.60 -1.56 2.35
N ILE A 67 -2.36 -0.51 2.01
CA ILE A 67 -2.87 -0.31 0.65
C ILE A 67 -2.09 0.83 0.01
N SER A 68 -1.48 0.54 -1.13
CA SER A 68 -0.72 1.50 -1.94
C SER A 68 -1.37 1.61 -3.31
N ARG A 69 -1.38 2.80 -3.90
CA ARG A 69 -1.91 2.99 -5.26
C ARG A 69 -1.02 2.35 -6.31
N ASP A 70 0.29 2.52 -6.15
CA ASP A 70 1.30 2.05 -7.08
C ASP A 70 2.61 1.93 -6.31
N ILE A 71 3.07 0.70 -6.11
CA ILE A 71 4.30 0.45 -5.34
C ILE A 71 5.58 0.62 -6.16
N LEU A 72 5.48 0.80 -7.48
CA LEU A 72 6.61 1.16 -8.34
C LEU A 72 6.85 2.68 -8.36
N ASP A 73 5.89 3.49 -7.92
CA ASP A 73 6.10 4.92 -7.66
C ASP A 73 7.13 5.11 -6.53
N ASN A 74 8.19 5.87 -6.83
CA ASN A 74 9.30 6.08 -5.90
C ASN A 74 8.87 6.73 -4.57
N ARG A 75 7.86 7.61 -4.57
CA ARG A 75 7.42 8.29 -3.36
C ARG A 75 6.64 7.34 -2.46
N GLN A 76 5.77 6.50 -3.03
CA GLN A 76 5.06 5.48 -2.27
C GLN A 76 5.99 4.39 -1.76
N ARG A 77 6.98 3.99 -2.55
CA ARG A 77 8.01 3.03 -2.14
C ARG A 77 8.86 3.54 -0.98
N GLU A 78 9.32 4.79 -1.04
CA GLU A 78 10.07 5.41 0.05
C GLU A 78 9.19 5.60 1.29
N ALA A 79 7.92 5.99 1.12
CA ALA A 79 6.99 6.09 2.23
C ALA A 79 6.76 4.75 2.94
N LEU A 80 6.60 3.65 2.17
CA LEU A 80 6.50 2.30 2.71
C LEU A 80 7.79 1.93 3.47
N LYS A 81 8.95 2.17 2.87
CA LYS A 81 10.24 1.90 3.52
C LYS A 81 10.33 2.59 4.89
N GLN A 82 10.13 3.90 4.93
CA GLN A 82 10.22 4.70 6.15
C GLN A 82 9.18 4.25 7.19
N LEU A 83 7.96 3.94 6.75
CA LEU A 83 6.92 3.37 7.61
C LEU A 83 7.38 2.06 8.27
N LEU A 84 7.96 1.14 7.51
CA LEU A 84 8.43 -0.13 8.04
C LEU A 84 9.64 0.05 8.96
N GLU A 85 10.63 0.86 8.58
CA GLU A 85 11.85 1.10 9.36
C GLU A 85 11.54 1.77 10.71
N ILE A 86 10.72 2.83 10.71
CA ILE A 86 10.38 3.58 11.93
C ILE A 86 9.56 2.73 12.91
N ASN A 87 8.69 1.87 12.40
CA ASN A 87 7.77 1.07 13.23
C ASN A 87 8.21 -0.39 13.36
N ARG A 88 9.45 -0.73 12.96
CA ARG A 88 9.91 -2.11 12.83
C ARG A 88 9.68 -2.98 14.07
N SER A 89 9.91 -2.40 15.25
CA SER A 89 9.73 -3.09 16.54
C SER A 89 8.29 -3.56 16.83
N LEU A 90 7.31 -2.98 16.13
CA LEU A 90 5.89 -3.31 16.29
C LEU A 90 5.40 -4.32 15.25
N ILE A 91 6.13 -4.51 14.15
CA ILE A 91 5.68 -5.26 12.99
C ILE A 91 6.25 -6.68 13.06
N ARG A 92 5.45 -7.66 12.67
CA ARG A 92 5.78 -9.09 12.60
C ARG A 92 5.49 -9.68 11.23
N LYS A 93 4.43 -9.19 10.61
CA LYS A 93 3.95 -9.61 9.31
C LYS A 93 3.41 -8.42 8.56
N MET A 94 3.60 -8.39 7.25
CA MET A 94 3.05 -7.39 6.36
C MET A 94 2.13 -8.05 5.34
N VAL A 95 1.02 -7.38 5.07
CA VAL A 95 0.19 -7.56 3.88
C VAL A 95 0.23 -6.25 3.11
N LEU A 96 0.62 -6.30 1.84
CA LEU A 96 0.58 -5.18 0.92
C LEU A 96 -0.44 -5.49 -0.17
N PHE A 97 -1.44 -4.62 -0.28
CA PHE A 97 -2.43 -4.64 -1.34
C PHE A 97 -2.19 -3.45 -2.28
N VAL A 98 -2.21 -3.73 -3.58
CA VAL A 98 -2.14 -2.71 -4.63
C VAL A 98 -3.34 -2.96 -5.54
N PRO A 99 -4.32 -2.04 -5.61
CA PRO A 99 -5.60 -2.29 -6.28
C PRO A 99 -5.49 -2.77 -7.73
N SER A 100 -4.44 -2.33 -8.44
CA SER A 100 -4.18 -2.69 -9.83
C SER A 100 -3.44 -4.02 -10.02
N ILE A 101 -3.15 -4.77 -8.96
CA ILE A 101 -2.42 -6.05 -9.02
C ILE A 101 -3.29 -7.15 -8.43
N ASP A 102 -3.44 -8.27 -9.15
CA ASP A 102 -4.22 -9.40 -8.66
C ASP A 102 -3.56 -10.02 -7.42
N GLY A 103 -4.33 -10.11 -6.33
CA GLY A 103 -3.93 -10.71 -5.07
C GLY A 103 -3.26 -9.74 -4.10
N CYS A 104 -2.45 -10.26 -3.17
CA CYS A 104 -1.72 -9.45 -2.21
C CYS A 104 -0.29 -9.98 -2.03
N PHE A 105 0.62 -9.08 -1.70
CA PHE A 105 1.97 -9.43 -1.29
C PHE A 105 2.01 -9.63 0.23
N THR A 106 2.70 -10.67 0.69
CA THR A 106 2.87 -10.92 2.12
C THR A 106 4.33 -11.15 2.46
N ALA A 107 4.75 -10.65 3.61
CA ALA A 107 6.11 -10.82 4.13
C ALA A 107 6.08 -11.01 5.65
N GLU A 108 7.06 -11.74 6.17
CA GLU A 108 7.21 -12.05 7.60
C GLU A 108 8.56 -11.55 8.14
N ASP A 109 8.75 -11.59 9.45
CA ASP A 109 9.83 -10.95 10.20
C ASP A 109 11.21 -10.97 9.50
N SER A 110 11.71 -12.14 9.07
CA SER A 110 13.03 -12.25 8.46
C SER A 110 13.18 -11.47 7.15
N THR A 111 12.10 -11.33 6.38
CA THR A 111 12.10 -10.58 5.12
C THR A 111 11.92 -9.09 5.37
N LEU A 112 11.24 -8.71 6.47
CA LEU A 112 11.00 -7.31 6.83
C LEU A 112 12.26 -6.61 7.37
N ASP A 113 13.27 -7.37 7.81
CA ASP A 113 14.56 -6.85 8.28
C ASP A 113 15.52 -6.44 7.14
N ASP A 114 15.29 -6.93 5.91
CA ASP A 114 16.11 -6.64 4.74
C ASP A 114 15.28 -5.92 3.68
N TRP A 115 15.36 -4.59 3.68
CA TRP A 115 14.65 -3.76 2.71
C TRP A 115 15.05 -4.06 1.26
N GLU A 116 16.32 -4.40 1.00
CA GLU A 116 16.77 -4.66 -0.37
C GLU A 116 16.10 -5.94 -0.90
N GLN A 117 16.08 -7.00 -0.09
CA GLN A 117 15.39 -8.24 -0.43
C GLN A 117 13.87 -8.03 -0.52
N LEU A 118 13.27 -7.31 0.42
CA LEU A 118 11.83 -7.00 0.42
C LEU A 118 11.43 -6.21 -0.83
N SER A 119 12.17 -5.16 -1.17
CA SER A 119 11.91 -4.32 -2.35
C SER A 119 11.95 -5.15 -3.64
N LYS A 120 12.94 -6.05 -3.79
CA LYS A 120 13.02 -6.94 -4.96
C LYS A 120 11.81 -7.87 -5.07
N GLN A 121 11.31 -8.38 -3.94
CA GLN A 121 10.12 -9.25 -3.93
C GLN A 121 8.84 -8.48 -4.26
N ILE A 122 8.71 -7.26 -3.74
CA ILE A 122 7.61 -6.34 -4.07
C ILE A 122 7.64 -5.96 -5.55
N GLU A 123 8.80 -5.64 -6.11
CA GLU A 123 8.96 -5.37 -7.54
C GLU A 123 8.61 -6.59 -8.40
N ALA A 124 9.05 -7.78 -8.01
CA ALA A 124 8.68 -9.02 -8.68
C ALA A 124 7.18 -9.32 -8.59
N PHE A 125 6.53 -8.97 -7.47
CA PHE A 125 5.08 -9.04 -7.31
C PHE A 125 4.38 -8.07 -8.27
N ALA A 126 4.83 -6.81 -8.34
CA ALA A 126 4.26 -5.81 -9.24
C ALA A 126 4.48 -6.12 -10.72
N ALA A 127 5.59 -6.76 -11.07
CA ALA A 127 5.90 -7.13 -12.45
C ALA A 127 5.04 -8.29 -13.00
N LYS A 128 4.22 -8.96 -12.16
CA LYS A 128 3.33 -10.04 -12.62
C LYS A 128 2.21 -9.53 -13.54
N GLU A 129 1.74 -8.30 -13.33
CA GLU A 129 0.70 -7.68 -14.18
C GLU A 129 1.22 -7.32 -15.57
N ILE A 130 2.45 -6.78 -15.68
CA ILE A 130 3.05 -6.40 -16.98
C ILE A 130 3.12 -7.60 -17.94
N LYS A 131 3.36 -8.80 -17.40
CA LYS A 131 3.41 -10.02 -18.23
C LYS A 131 2.03 -10.55 -18.61
N LYS A 132 1.00 -10.30 -17.81
CA LYS A 132 -0.38 -10.72 -18.08
C LYS A 132 -0.98 -9.86 -19.18
N ASP A 133 -0.86 -8.53 -19.09
CA ASP A 133 -1.32 -7.57 -20.11
C ASP A 133 -0.66 -7.83 -21.48
N LEU A 134 0.67 -8.04 -21.52
CA LEU A 134 1.39 -8.36 -22.77
C LEU A 134 0.99 -9.72 -23.36
N SER A 135 0.63 -10.68 -22.51
CA SER A 135 0.18 -12.00 -22.97
C SER A 135 -1.25 -11.97 -23.52
N GLU A 136 -2.13 -11.13 -22.96
CA GLU A 136 -3.51 -10.95 -23.43
C GLU A 136 -3.55 -10.13 -24.75
N GLU A 137 -2.77 -9.05 -24.86
CA GLU A 137 -2.62 -8.29 -26.13
C GLU A 137 -2.06 -9.15 -27.27
N SER A 138 -1.13 -10.06 -26.97
CA SER A 138 -0.53 -10.96 -27.97
C SER A 138 -1.53 -12.00 -28.50
N ILE A 139 -2.51 -12.40 -27.68
CA ILE A 139 -3.57 -13.35 -28.06
C ILE A 139 -4.64 -12.67 -28.92
N GLU A 140 -5.00 -11.42 -28.62
CA GLU A 140 -5.97 -10.65 -29.42
C GLU A 140 -5.45 -10.34 -30.84
N LEU A 141 -4.15 -10.07 -30.99
CA LEU A 141 -3.54 -9.79 -32.30
C LEU A 141 -3.51 -11.00 -33.24
N ASP A 142 -3.40 -12.23 -32.71
CA ASP A 142 -3.35 -13.47 -33.51
C ASP A 142 -4.76 -13.95 -33.92
N SER A 143 -5.81 -13.49 -33.22
CA SER A 143 -7.21 -13.83 -33.51
C SER A 143 -7.87 -13.01 -34.62
N ASN A 144 -7.17 -11.99 -35.15
CA ASN A 144 -7.67 -11.04 -36.15
C ASN A 144 -7.04 -11.21 -37.55
N GLN A 145 -6.41 -12.35 -37.84
CA GLN A 145 -6.06 -12.70 -39.22
C GLN A 145 -7.20 -13.51 -39.89
N PRO A 146 -7.73 -13.06 -41.06
CA PRO A 146 -8.80 -13.75 -41.79
C PRO A 146 -8.33 -15.04 -42.49
#